data_AF-A0A3M0WY90-F1
#
_entry.id   AF-A0A3M0WY90-F1
#
_cell.length_a   1.000
_cell.length_b   1.000
_cell.length_c   1.000
_cell.angle_alpha   90.00
_cell.angle_beta   90.00
_cell.angle_gamma   90.00
#
_symmetry.space_group_name_H-M   'P 1'
#
loop_
_entity.id
_entity.type
_entity.pdbx_description
1 polymer ?
#
loop_
_entity_poly.entity_id
_entity_poly.type
_entity_poly.pdbx_seq_one_letter_code
_entity_poly.pdbx_strand_id
1 'polypeptide(L)'
;GGTAVSISAEELLKGQMFQSPIEVNGRYLILRLEPITNQNDIAGVLCSLQDVTTERRILEEMREMNQLLQSQILFSTTLNEITNEAIRTASTEGLYNMLTEKMAHLFAADHCFLTLWDEETQTLMPTSASGDLGFNYPDLEIIPGEPTITTSVLRLEKPVIIEDVYNTPYLSKRLAEISPSVSMLGVPLIALQQKMGAILIGHRKPHHFNEEEVQWAEQIAGQMALILARNKLLASEREQRLTTEALHQLSEHLNESLDIQTIYAHLLDDLSTLVPYDVANIMVVEGDSVRIVQERGREKFGSDDEYKAYMQMALPIAETATFKQMWQTKEPFMIPDV
;
A
#
# COMPACT_ATOMS: atom_id res chain seq x y z
N GLY A 1 32.41 46.52 30.46
CA GLY A 1 31.19 46.61 29.64
C GLY A 1 30.00 46.26 30.49
N GLY A 2 29.47 47.22 31.24
CA GLY A 2 28.22 47.06 31.98
C GLY A 2 27.14 47.86 31.27
N THR A 3 25.98 47.25 31.08
CA THR A 3 24.77 47.91 30.62
C THR A 3 24.40 48.99 31.63
N ALA A 4 24.51 50.27 31.26
CA ALA A 4 24.11 51.37 32.12
C ALA A 4 22.59 51.47 32.10
N VAL A 5 21.93 51.04 33.19
CA VAL A 5 20.50 51.26 33.38
C VAL A 5 20.33 52.66 33.96
N SER A 6 19.94 53.62 33.13
CA SER A 6 19.60 54.99 33.57
C SER A 6 18.10 55.10 33.82
N ILE A 7 17.72 55.45 35.04
CA ILE A 7 16.34 55.81 35.40
C ILE A 7 16.31 57.29 35.72
N SER A 8 15.27 57.98 35.24
CA SER A 8 15.05 59.37 35.62
C SER A 8 14.55 59.46 37.06
N ALA A 9 15.02 60.46 37.82
CA ALA A 9 14.55 60.69 39.18
C ALA A 9 13.01 60.89 39.23
N GLU A 10 12.41 61.45 38.18
CA GLU A 10 10.96 61.64 38.02
C GLU A 10 10.17 60.32 37.96
N GLU A 11 10.74 59.23 37.41
CA GLU A 11 10.07 57.92 37.36
C GLU A 11 10.05 57.24 38.73
N LEU A 12 11.13 57.36 39.50
CA LEU A 12 11.18 56.90 40.91
C LEU A 12 10.23 57.74 41.80
N LEU A 13 10.10 59.04 41.53
CA LEU A 13 9.21 59.99 42.23
C LEU A 13 7.71 59.67 42.11
N LYS A 14 7.29 58.86 41.14
CA LYS A 14 5.88 58.40 41.01
C LYS A 14 5.51 57.29 42.00
N GLY A 15 6.43 56.87 42.88
CA GLY A 15 6.19 55.84 43.89
C GLY A 15 6.07 54.41 43.33
N GLN A 16 6.46 54.20 42.08
CA GLN A 16 6.40 52.90 41.43
C GLN A 16 7.71 52.14 41.59
N MET A 17 7.60 50.84 41.91
CA MET A 17 8.73 49.92 41.92
C MET A 17 9.32 49.82 40.51
N PHE A 18 10.64 50.01 40.39
CA PHE A 18 11.34 49.72 39.15
C PHE A 18 11.98 48.33 39.21
N GLN A 19 11.77 47.53 38.17
CA GLN A 19 12.42 46.24 38.00
C GLN A 19 13.04 46.15 36.61
N SER A 20 14.32 45.76 36.52
CA SER A 20 14.98 45.53 35.24
C SER A 20 15.90 44.31 35.29
N PRO A 21 15.87 43.44 34.27
CA PRO A 21 16.84 42.38 34.12
C PRO A 21 18.18 42.95 33.66
N ILE A 22 19.25 42.54 34.32
CA ILE A 22 20.63 42.88 33.93
C ILE A 22 21.44 41.58 33.78
N GLU A 23 22.30 41.54 32.78
CA GLU A 23 23.24 40.45 32.59
C GLU A 23 24.65 40.96 32.88
N VAL A 24 25.34 40.32 33.82
CA VAL A 24 26.69 40.71 34.24
C VAL A 24 27.55 39.46 34.33
N ASN A 25 28.59 39.38 33.49
CA ASN A 25 29.55 38.26 33.47
C ASN A 25 28.87 36.87 33.42
N GLY A 26 27.82 36.72 32.60
CA GLY A 26 27.09 35.46 32.42
C GLY A 26 26.14 35.10 33.57
N ARG A 27 25.86 36.04 34.48
CA ARG A 27 24.80 35.93 35.49
C ARG A 27 23.62 36.82 35.14
N TYR A 28 22.43 36.29 35.33
CA TYR A 28 21.18 37.02 35.15
C TYR A 28 20.72 37.54 36.51
N LEU A 29 20.72 38.86 36.68
CA LEU A 29 20.28 39.51 37.90
C LEU A 29 19.00 40.31 37.63
N ILE A 30 18.12 40.37 38.62
CA ILE A 30 17.00 41.31 38.64
C ILE A 30 17.36 42.44 39.59
N LEU A 31 17.52 43.65 39.04
CA LEU A 31 17.66 44.88 39.81
C LEU A 31 16.27 45.39 40.17
N ARG A 32 15.99 45.54 41.47
CA ARG A 32 14.80 46.24 41.97
C ARG A 32 15.19 47.49 42.73
N LEU A 33 14.53 48.59 42.38
CA LEU A 33 14.66 49.87 43.07
C LEU A 33 13.30 50.27 43.61
N GLU A 34 13.20 50.37 44.93
CA GLU A 34 11.98 50.75 45.65
C GLU A 34 12.17 52.10 46.35
N PRO A 35 11.32 53.10 46.10
CA PRO A 35 11.41 54.38 46.80
C PRO A 35 10.98 54.24 48.26
N ILE A 36 11.77 54.78 49.18
CA ILE A 36 11.42 54.90 50.59
C ILE A 36 10.83 56.30 50.77
N THR A 37 9.54 56.40 51.11
CA THR A 37 8.84 57.67 51.27
C THR A 37 8.65 58.06 52.74
N ASN A 38 8.63 59.37 53.02
CA ASN A 38 8.26 59.95 54.30
C ASN A 38 7.40 61.20 54.05
N GLN A 39 6.16 61.22 54.56
CA GLN A 39 5.24 62.38 54.45
C GLN A 39 5.17 63.02 53.04
N ASN A 40 5.04 62.18 51.99
CA ASN A 40 5.02 62.53 50.55
C ASN A 40 6.36 62.91 49.88
N ASP A 41 7.48 62.92 50.59
CA ASP A 41 8.81 63.08 50.00
C ASP A 41 9.58 61.75 49.93
N ILE A 42 10.44 61.57 48.92
CA ILE A 42 11.35 60.41 48.84
C ILE A 42 12.52 60.64 49.79
N ALA A 43 12.60 59.83 50.84
CA ALA A 43 13.68 59.82 51.82
C ALA A 43 14.88 58.95 51.38
N GLY A 44 14.71 58.04 50.44
CA GLY A 44 15.78 57.19 49.91
C GLY A 44 15.30 56.17 48.87
N VAL A 45 16.21 55.32 48.40
CA VAL A 45 15.91 54.22 47.48
C VAL A 45 16.51 52.93 48.05
N LEU A 46 15.68 51.90 48.22
CA LEU A 46 16.14 50.55 48.50
C LEU A 46 16.52 49.88 47.19
N CYS A 47 17.79 49.50 47.07
CA CYS A 47 18.29 48.71 45.95
C CYS A 47 18.45 47.26 46.37
N SER A 48 17.81 46.34 45.65
CA SER A 48 18.06 44.90 45.78
C SER A 48 18.46 44.31 44.44
N LEU A 49 19.38 43.36 44.50
CA LEU A 49 19.87 42.58 43.37
C LEU A 49 19.62 41.12 43.68
N GLN A 50 18.81 40.46 42.86
CA GLN A 50 18.54 39.04 42.99
C GLN A 50 19.24 38.30 41.84
N ASP A 51 20.11 37.34 42.18
CA ASP A 51 20.66 36.41 41.19
C ASP A 51 19.59 35.38 40.85
N VAL A 52 19.16 35.37 39.58
CA VAL A 52 18.15 34.45 39.03
C VAL A 52 18.75 33.56 37.94
N THR A 53 20.08 33.42 37.92
CA THR A 53 20.79 32.67 36.88
C THR A 53 20.34 31.21 36.83
N THR A 54 20.20 30.57 38.00
CA THR A 54 19.81 29.16 38.11
C THR A 54 18.37 28.96 37.65
N GLU A 55 17.43 29.78 38.16
CA GLU A 55 16.02 29.72 37.80
C GLU A 55 15.81 29.98 36.31
N ARG A 56 16.51 30.97 35.74
CA ARG A 56 16.40 31.28 34.32
C ARG A 56 16.93 30.14 33.44
N ARG A 57 18.08 29.55 33.79
CA ARG A 57 18.62 28.37 33.08
C ARG A 57 17.67 27.18 33.14
N ILE A 58 17.13 26.88 34.32
CA ILE A 58 16.14 25.80 34.48
C ILE A 58 14.89 26.08 33.63
N LEU A 59 14.41 27.33 33.59
CA LEU A 59 13.25 27.69 32.77
C LEU A 59 13.54 27.59 31.26
N GLU A 60 14.75 27.94 30.83
CA GLU A 60 15.19 27.79 29.44
C GLU A 60 15.31 26.30 29.06
N GLU A 61 16.02 25.49 29.85
CA GLU A 61 16.12 24.04 29.68
C GLU A 61 14.74 23.36 29.70
N MET A 62 13.85 23.78 30.60
CA MET A 62 12.50 23.23 30.69
C MET A 62 11.64 23.62 29.48
N ARG A 63 11.84 24.81 28.89
CA ARG A 63 11.15 25.20 27.65
C ARG A 63 11.65 24.37 26.48
N GLU A 64 12.96 24.21 26.33
CA GLU A 64 13.57 23.37 25.30
C GLU A 64 13.10 21.92 25.43
N MET A 65 13.13 21.35 26.64
CA MET A 65 12.64 20.01 26.93
C MET A 65 11.14 19.86 26.62
N ASN A 66 10.31 20.85 26.98
CA ASN A 66 8.89 20.81 26.67
C ASN A 66 8.62 20.89 25.17
N GLN A 67 9.39 21.70 24.42
CA GLN A 67 9.29 21.76 22.97
C GLN A 67 9.65 20.41 22.34
N LEU A 68 10.77 19.81 22.75
CA LEU A 68 11.18 18.49 22.29
C LEU A 68 10.13 17.42 22.63
N LEU A 69 9.58 17.44 23.85
CA LEU A 69 8.57 16.50 24.29
C LEU A 69 7.27 16.65 23.47
N GLN A 70 6.83 17.88 23.22
CA GLN A 70 5.67 18.14 22.36
C GLN A 70 5.89 17.65 20.94
N SER A 71 7.09 17.86 20.41
CA SER A 71 7.52 17.36 19.11
C SER A 71 7.41 15.83 19.03
N GLN A 72 7.94 15.13 20.04
CA GLN A 72 7.88 13.67 20.14
C GLN A 72 6.46 13.13 20.33
N ILE A 73 5.61 13.83 21.08
CA ILE A 73 4.20 13.48 21.26
C ILE A 73 3.46 13.61 19.93
N LEU A 74 3.65 14.71 19.20
CA LEU A 74 3.03 14.93 17.89
C LEU A 74 3.42 13.79 16.95
N PHE A 75 4.72 13.52 16.82
CA PHE A 75 5.26 12.44 16.00
C PHE A 75 4.64 11.07 16.35
N SER A 76 4.66 10.69 17.63
CA SER A 76 4.12 9.42 18.10
C SER A 76 2.60 9.31 17.89
N THR A 77 1.88 10.42 18.01
CA THR A 77 0.43 10.46 17.80
C THR A 77 0.11 10.28 16.32
N THR A 78 0.81 10.98 15.42
CA THR A 78 0.64 10.84 13.97
C THR A 78 0.93 9.42 13.50
N LEU A 79 2.00 8.79 14.02
CA LEU A 79 2.30 7.38 13.74
C LEU A 79 1.14 6.45 14.14
N ASN A 80 0.67 6.56 15.39
CA ASN A 80 -0.42 5.73 15.87
C ASN A 80 -1.71 5.95 15.09
N GLU A 81 -2.01 7.18 14.68
CA GLU A 81 -3.16 7.49 13.83
C GLU A 81 -3.03 6.86 12.45
N ILE A 82 -1.87 6.98 11.80
CA ILE A 82 -1.62 6.33 10.49
C ILE A 82 -1.85 4.83 10.61
N THR A 83 -1.30 4.18 11.63
CA THR A 83 -1.45 2.73 11.83
C THR A 83 -2.90 2.34 12.10
N ASN A 84 -3.60 3.05 13.00
CA ASN A 84 -4.99 2.73 13.35
C ASN A 84 -5.96 2.97 12.19
N GLU A 85 -5.78 4.06 11.46
CA GLU A 85 -6.65 4.42 10.35
C GLU A 85 -6.42 3.48 9.17
N ALA A 86 -5.17 3.12 8.89
CA ALA A 86 -4.84 2.14 7.85
C ALA A 86 -5.46 0.75 8.08
N ILE A 87 -5.74 0.37 9.34
CA ILE A 87 -6.45 -0.87 9.67
C ILE A 87 -7.96 -0.74 9.39
N ARG A 88 -8.52 0.47 9.49
CA ARG A 88 -9.95 0.75 9.34
C ARG A 88 -10.35 1.05 7.91
N THR A 89 -9.47 1.63 7.10
CA THR A 89 -9.79 2.03 5.73
C THR A 89 -10.06 0.79 4.87
N ALA A 90 -11.27 0.69 4.32
CA ALA A 90 -11.69 -0.45 3.51
C ALA A 90 -11.25 -0.35 2.04
N SER A 91 -10.86 0.84 1.56
CA SER A 91 -10.45 1.08 0.18
C SER A 91 -9.01 1.57 0.07
N THR A 92 -8.32 1.11 -0.97
CA THR A 92 -6.93 1.45 -1.24
C THR A 92 -6.75 2.94 -1.53
N GLU A 93 -7.68 3.55 -2.26
CA GLU A 93 -7.65 4.98 -2.60
C GLU A 93 -7.80 5.88 -1.36
N GLY A 94 -8.73 5.54 -0.46
CA GLY A 94 -8.92 6.30 0.77
C GLY A 94 -7.69 6.26 1.67
N LEU A 95 -6.98 5.12 1.70
CA LEU A 95 -5.72 4.97 2.43
C LEU A 95 -4.66 5.92 1.86
N TYR A 96 -4.47 5.93 0.55
CA TYR A 96 -3.44 6.75 -0.09
C TYR A 96 -3.63 8.25 0.13
N ASN A 97 -4.87 8.74 0.00
CA ASN A 97 -5.20 10.14 0.26
C ASN A 97 -4.98 10.51 1.73
N MET A 98 -5.39 9.65 2.67
CA MET A 98 -5.14 9.87 4.09
C MET A 98 -3.64 9.98 4.42
N LEU A 99 -2.82 9.13 3.81
CA LEU A 99 -1.37 9.13 4.02
C LEU A 99 -0.70 10.41 3.52
N THR A 100 -1.06 10.89 2.32
CA THR A 100 -0.52 12.14 1.76
C THR A 100 -1.01 13.37 2.51
N GLU A 101 -2.26 13.40 2.98
CA GLU A 101 -2.78 14.48 3.83
C GLU A 101 -2.07 14.57 5.17
N LYS A 102 -1.89 13.43 5.87
CA LYS A 102 -1.21 13.42 7.17
C LYS A 102 0.24 13.86 7.07
N MET A 103 0.94 13.43 6.02
CA MET A 103 2.32 13.84 5.80
C MET A 103 2.42 15.32 5.45
N ALA A 104 1.53 15.86 4.61
CA ALA A 104 1.50 17.30 4.37
C ALA A 104 1.25 18.10 5.66
N HIS A 105 0.30 17.67 6.49
CA HIS A 105 0.02 18.34 7.77
C HIS A 105 1.19 18.26 8.75
N LEU A 106 1.83 17.10 8.90
CA LEU A 106 2.93 16.92 9.85
C LEU A 106 4.12 17.83 9.54
N PHE A 107 4.44 17.98 8.25
CA PHE A 107 5.58 18.77 7.80
C PHE A 107 5.21 20.22 7.47
N ALA A 108 3.96 20.64 7.73
CA ALA A 108 3.42 21.92 7.27
C ALA A 108 3.75 22.20 5.78
N ALA A 109 3.71 21.14 4.98
CA ALA A 109 4.07 21.17 3.57
C ALA A 109 2.90 21.66 2.75
N ASP A 110 3.20 22.36 1.66
CA ASP A 110 2.17 22.78 0.71
C ASP A 110 1.58 21.58 -0.01
N HIS A 111 2.46 20.63 -0.39
CA HIS A 111 2.13 19.49 -1.22
C HIS A 111 2.77 18.22 -0.68
N CYS A 112 2.10 17.09 -0.81
CA CYS A 112 2.69 15.78 -0.57
C CYS A 112 2.24 14.81 -1.66
N PHE A 113 3.17 14.03 -2.21
CA PHE A 113 2.92 13.11 -3.31
C PHE A 113 3.26 11.69 -2.90
N LEU A 114 2.42 10.74 -3.28
CA LEU A 114 2.67 9.32 -3.19
C LEU A 114 2.78 8.73 -4.59
N THR A 115 3.97 8.25 -4.93
CA THR A 115 4.21 7.48 -6.16
C THR A 115 4.50 6.04 -5.77
N LEU A 116 3.69 5.09 -6.24
CA LEU A 116 3.95 3.67 -6.06
C LEU A 116 4.93 3.15 -7.10
N TRP A 117 5.66 2.09 -6.73
CA TRP A 117 6.55 1.35 -7.61
C TRP A 117 5.99 -0.03 -7.85
N ASP A 118 5.79 -0.36 -9.13
CA ASP A 118 5.53 -1.72 -9.54
C ASP A 118 6.86 -2.39 -9.90
N GLU A 119 7.22 -3.37 -9.07
CA GLU A 119 8.47 -4.10 -9.19
C GLU A 119 8.47 -5.11 -10.34
N GLU A 120 7.30 -5.62 -10.74
CA GLU A 120 7.18 -6.59 -11.83
C GLU A 120 7.40 -5.90 -13.18
N THR A 121 6.73 -4.76 -13.37
CA THR A 121 6.83 -3.98 -14.62
C THR A 121 7.97 -2.96 -14.60
N GLN A 122 8.59 -2.73 -13.44
CA GLN A 122 9.59 -1.67 -13.20
C GLN A 122 9.07 -0.28 -13.58
N THR A 123 7.80 0.00 -13.25
CA THR A 123 7.15 1.28 -13.59
C THR A 123 6.75 2.07 -12.35
N LEU A 124 6.65 3.39 -12.53
CA LEU A 124 6.13 4.31 -11.52
C LEU A 124 4.63 4.53 -11.76
N MET A 125 3.88 4.55 -10.66
CA MET A 125 2.45 4.84 -10.66
C MET A 125 2.19 6.07 -9.78
N PRO A 126 2.07 7.27 -10.35
CA PRO A 126 1.52 8.42 -9.64
C PRO A 126 0.17 8.04 -9.05
N THR A 127 0.03 8.09 -7.73
CA THR A 127 -1.11 7.43 -7.04
C THR A 127 -1.99 8.42 -6.31
N SER A 128 -1.41 9.30 -5.50
CA SER A 128 -2.16 10.28 -4.72
C SER A 128 -1.30 11.50 -4.46
N ALA A 129 -1.95 12.64 -4.27
CA ALA A 129 -1.29 13.84 -3.79
C ALA A 129 -2.25 14.68 -2.95
N SER A 130 -1.68 15.48 -2.05
CA SER A 130 -2.38 16.49 -1.27
C SER A 130 -1.90 17.90 -1.62
N GLY A 131 -2.78 18.88 -1.43
CA GLY A 131 -2.55 20.28 -1.82
C GLY A 131 -3.12 20.64 -3.19
N ASP A 132 -3.16 21.94 -3.48
CA ASP A 132 -3.60 22.47 -4.79
C ASP A 132 -2.43 22.46 -5.78
N LEU A 133 -2.48 21.50 -6.71
CA LEU A 133 -1.44 21.27 -7.72
C LEU A 133 -1.73 21.97 -9.05
N GLY A 134 -2.98 22.34 -9.32
CA GLY A 134 -3.43 22.76 -10.65
C GLY A 134 -3.57 21.63 -11.68
N PHE A 135 -3.36 20.36 -11.30
CA PHE A 135 -3.57 19.18 -12.14
C PHE A 135 -3.90 17.95 -11.28
N ASN A 136 -4.43 16.90 -11.91
CA ASN A 136 -4.69 15.62 -11.25
C ASN A 136 -3.43 14.75 -11.26
N TYR A 137 -2.86 14.48 -10.08
CA TYR A 137 -1.57 13.78 -9.98
C TYR A 137 -1.56 12.36 -10.56
N PRO A 138 -2.60 11.52 -10.36
CA PRO A 138 -2.68 10.19 -10.99
C PRO A 138 -2.65 10.19 -12.52
N ASP A 139 -3.03 11.30 -13.15
CA ASP A 139 -3.02 11.44 -14.62
C ASP A 139 -1.63 11.86 -15.15
N LEU A 140 -0.64 12.05 -14.27
CA LEU A 140 0.71 12.44 -14.67
C LEU A 140 1.38 11.34 -15.50
N GLU A 141 1.71 11.66 -16.75
CA GLU A 141 2.47 10.76 -17.62
C GLU A 141 3.94 10.68 -17.18
N ILE A 142 4.41 9.45 -16.91
CA ILE A 142 5.81 9.15 -16.64
C ILE A 142 6.44 8.54 -17.88
N ILE A 143 7.44 9.22 -18.43
CA ILE A 143 8.18 8.73 -19.60
C ILE A 143 9.19 7.68 -19.12
N PRO A 144 9.24 6.46 -19.71
CA PRO A 144 10.20 5.44 -19.33
C PRO A 144 11.65 5.95 -19.40
N GLY A 145 12.41 5.77 -18.32
CA GLY A 145 13.80 6.21 -18.21
C GLY A 145 13.99 7.70 -17.89
N GLU A 146 12.91 8.48 -17.80
CA GLU A 146 12.98 9.87 -17.38
C GLU A 146 13.39 9.98 -15.89
N PRO A 147 14.35 10.85 -15.54
CA PRO A 147 14.71 11.08 -14.14
C PRO A 147 13.53 11.64 -13.33
N THR A 148 13.21 10.95 -12.25
CA THR A 148 12.20 11.38 -11.26
C THR A 148 12.79 11.37 -9.86
N ILE A 149 12.22 12.16 -8.95
CA ILE A 149 12.66 12.15 -7.54
C ILE A 149 12.45 10.74 -6.98
N THR A 150 11.30 10.12 -7.27
CA THR A 150 10.97 8.75 -6.84
C THR A 150 12.01 7.74 -7.29
N THR A 151 12.42 7.73 -8.57
CA THR A 151 13.45 6.78 -9.05
C THR A 151 14.82 7.04 -8.42
N SER A 152 15.16 8.30 -8.16
CA SER A 152 16.41 8.66 -7.50
C SER A 152 16.45 8.18 -6.05
N VAL A 153 15.38 8.43 -5.31
CA VAL A 153 15.18 7.99 -3.91
C VAL A 153 15.19 6.47 -3.81
N LEU A 154 14.45 5.78 -4.69
CA LEU A 154 14.40 4.31 -4.72
C LEU A 154 15.74 3.67 -5.13
N ARG A 155 16.54 4.34 -5.97
CA ARG A 155 17.89 3.86 -6.34
C ARG A 155 18.88 4.02 -5.19
N LEU A 156 18.80 5.13 -4.46
CA LEU A 156 19.69 5.42 -3.33
C LEU A 156 19.27 4.72 -2.05
N GLU A 157 17.99 4.31 -1.95
CA GLU A 157 17.37 3.70 -0.77
C GLU A 157 17.53 4.56 0.48
N LYS A 158 17.58 5.88 0.27
CA LYS A 158 17.77 6.91 1.29
C LYS A 158 16.99 8.17 0.92
N PRO A 159 16.68 9.04 1.90
CA PRO A 159 16.10 10.34 1.62
C PRO A 159 16.97 11.18 0.69
N VAL A 160 16.31 11.99 -0.13
CA VAL A 160 16.94 12.96 -1.01
C VAL A 160 16.31 14.32 -0.76
N ILE A 161 17.15 15.28 -0.38
CA ILE A 161 16.77 16.68 -0.21
C ILE A 161 17.04 17.43 -1.51
N ILE A 162 16.07 18.21 -1.96
CA ILE A 162 16.13 19.05 -3.15
C ILE A 162 15.78 20.48 -2.71
N GLU A 163 16.77 21.36 -2.68
CA GLU A 163 16.56 22.76 -2.30
C GLU A 163 15.88 23.57 -3.42
N ASP A 164 16.12 23.19 -4.68
CA ASP A 164 15.56 23.81 -5.88
C ASP A 164 15.30 22.75 -6.95
N VAL A 165 14.01 22.49 -7.24
CA VAL A 165 13.58 21.52 -8.26
C VAL A 165 13.99 21.92 -9.69
N TYR A 166 14.27 23.20 -9.95
CA TYR A 166 14.71 23.66 -11.26
C TYR A 166 16.22 23.45 -11.47
N ASN A 167 16.97 23.21 -10.39
CA ASN A 167 18.41 23.05 -10.40
C ASN A 167 18.86 21.79 -9.64
N THR A 168 18.43 20.62 -10.12
CA THR A 168 18.73 19.33 -9.49
C THR A 168 18.98 18.23 -10.53
N PRO A 169 19.87 17.27 -10.27
CA PRO A 169 20.04 16.09 -11.13
C PRO A 169 18.94 15.03 -10.88
N TYR A 170 18.11 15.18 -9.85
CA TYR A 170 17.14 14.18 -9.42
C TYR A 170 15.78 14.28 -10.10
N LEU A 171 15.54 15.31 -10.91
CA LEU A 171 14.27 15.58 -11.58
C LEU A 171 14.53 16.05 -13.02
N SER A 172 13.76 15.55 -13.98
CA SER A 172 13.82 16.03 -15.36
C SER A 172 13.32 17.49 -15.47
N LYS A 173 13.81 18.23 -16.48
CA LYS A 173 13.35 19.61 -16.72
C LYS A 173 11.84 19.69 -16.98
N ARG A 174 11.28 18.73 -17.71
CA ARG A 174 9.84 18.65 -18.01
C ARG A 174 9.01 18.54 -16.72
N LEU A 175 9.43 17.68 -15.80
CA LEU A 175 8.73 17.51 -14.53
C LEU A 175 8.97 18.69 -13.58
N ALA A 176 10.15 19.33 -13.65
CA ALA A 176 10.43 20.56 -12.89
C ALA A 176 9.52 21.72 -13.33
N GLU A 177 9.27 21.88 -14.64
CA GLU A 177 8.42 22.93 -15.19
C GLU A 177 6.96 22.87 -14.71
N ILE A 178 6.44 21.65 -14.50
CA ILE A 178 5.07 21.44 -13.99
C ILE A 178 5.02 21.21 -12.48
N SER A 179 6.18 21.21 -11.80
CA SER A 179 6.25 21.02 -10.35
C SER A 179 5.63 22.23 -9.65
N PRO A 180 4.65 22.04 -8.75
CA PRO A 180 4.10 23.13 -7.96
C PRO A 180 4.98 23.46 -6.74
N SER A 181 6.00 22.66 -6.44
CA SER A 181 6.95 22.89 -5.34
C SER A 181 8.31 23.40 -5.83
N VAL A 182 8.95 24.26 -5.03
CA VAL A 182 10.33 24.75 -5.24
C VAL A 182 11.36 23.85 -4.54
N SER A 183 11.07 23.45 -3.31
CA SER A 183 11.93 22.56 -2.51
C SER A 183 11.17 21.29 -2.15
N MET A 184 11.88 20.17 -2.09
CA MET A 184 11.28 18.86 -1.83
C MET A 184 12.18 17.94 -1.00
N LEU A 185 11.56 17.10 -0.18
CA LEU A 185 12.16 15.95 0.49
C LEU A 185 11.50 14.69 -0.05
N GLY A 186 12.27 13.86 -0.75
CA GLY A 186 11.83 12.54 -1.20
C GLY A 186 12.30 11.45 -0.25
N VAL A 187 11.41 10.56 0.19
CA VAL A 187 11.71 9.50 1.16
C VAL A 187 11.24 8.14 0.62
N PRO A 188 12.08 7.09 0.69
CA PRO A 188 11.74 5.81 0.10
C PRO A 188 10.71 5.07 0.97
N LEU A 189 9.75 4.40 0.32
CA LEU A 189 8.83 3.48 0.96
C LEU A 189 9.33 2.06 0.69
N ILE A 190 10.12 1.52 1.62
CA ILE A 190 10.70 0.18 1.50
C ILE A 190 10.27 -0.64 2.71
N ALA A 191 9.68 -1.81 2.45
CA ALA A 191 9.27 -2.75 3.49
C ALA A 191 9.71 -4.16 3.09
N LEU A 192 10.27 -4.92 4.04
CA LEU A 192 10.71 -6.30 3.81
C LEU A 192 11.66 -6.43 2.59
N GLN A 193 12.57 -5.47 2.41
CA GLN A 193 13.48 -5.34 1.25
C GLN A 193 12.80 -5.10 -0.10
N GLN A 194 11.49 -4.85 -0.11
CA GLN A 194 10.71 -4.62 -1.31
C GLN A 194 10.39 -3.11 -1.46
N LYS A 195 10.61 -2.58 -2.65
CA LYS A 195 10.34 -1.17 -2.98
C LYS A 195 8.85 -0.99 -3.25
N MET A 196 8.17 -0.25 -2.39
CA MET A 196 6.74 0.06 -2.55
C MET A 196 6.53 1.36 -3.33
N GLY A 197 7.50 2.27 -3.30
CA GLY A 197 7.38 3.59 -3.91
C GLY A 197 8.19 4.66 -3.17
N ALA A 198 7.79 5.91 -3.31
CA ALA A 198 8.31 7.01 -2.50
C ALA A 198 7.18 7.96 -2.09
N ILE A 199 7.42 8.65 -0.98
CA ILE A 199 6.65 9.82 -0.59
C ILE A 199 7.50 11.07 -0.79
N LEU A 200 6.91 12.11 -1.38
CA LEU A 200 7.59 13.36 -1.68
C LEU A 200 6.88 14.50 -0.97
N ILE A 201 7.59 15.21 -0.09
CA ILE A 201 7.08 16.35 0.68
C ILE A 201 7.58 17.61 0.00
N GLY A 202 6.70 18.56 -0.33
CA GLY A 202 7.05 19.72 -1.14
C GLY A 202 6.55 21.06 -0.58
N HIS A 203 7.39 22.08 -0.69
CA HIS A 203 7.05 23.46 -0.32
C HIS A 203 7.11 24.39 -1.54
N ARG A 204 6.13 25.31 -1.64
CA ARG A 204 6.06 26.34 -2.69
C ARG A 204 7.13 27.42 -2.53
N LYS A 205 7.68 27.57 -1.33
CA LYS A 205 8.79 28.48 -1.02
C LYS A 205 10.04 27.66 -0.70
N PRO A 206 11.26 28.25 -0.82
CA PRO A 206 12.47 27.59 -0.35
C PRO A 206 12.32 27.19 1.13
N HIS A 207 12.46 25.89 1.40
CA HIS A 207 12.44 25.30 2.73
C HIS A 207 13.74 24.53 2.94
N HIS A 208 14.33 24.67 4.12
CA HIS A 208 15.53 23.94 4.51
C HIS A 208 15.12 22.80 5.45
N PHE A 209 15.13 21.59 4.93
CA PHE A 209 14.84 20.38 5.71
C PHE A 209 15.99 20.09 6.66
N ASN A 210 15.72 20.11 7.97
CA ASN A 210 16.71 19.78 8.99
C ASN A 210 16.79 18.26 9.24
N GLU A 211 17.80 17.82 9.99
CA GLU A 211 18.02 16.39 10.27
C GLU A 211 16.86 15.72 11.02
N GLU A 212 16.18 16.44 11.91
CA GLU A 212 15.04 15.93 12.68
C GLU A 212 13.83 15.69 11.77
N GLU A 213 13.52 16.64 10.87
CA GLU A 213 12.46 16.49 9.86
C GLU A 213 12.73 15.28 8.95
N VAL A 214 13.97 15.11 8.50
CA VAL A 214 14.35 13.96 7.66
C VAL A 214 14.16 12.65 8.42
N GLN A 215 14.62 12.57 9.68
CA GLN A 215 14.47 11.38 10.51
C GLN A 215 13.01 11.03 10.76
N TRP A 216 12.15 12.02 11.01
CA TRP A 216 10.71 11.77 11.15
C TRP A 216 10.10 11.24 9.86
N ALA A 217 10.45 11.84 8.73
CA ALA A 217 9.92 11.45 7.44
C ALA A 217 10.32 10.00 7.11
N GLU A 218 11.57 9.61 7.38
CA GLU A 218 12.05 8.23 7.26
C GLU A 218 11.27 7.25 8.13
N GLN A 219 11.08 7.55 9.42
CA GLN A 219 10.41 6.65 10.34
C GLN A 219 8.94 6.43 9.98
N ILE A 220 8.25 7.50 9.58
CA ILE A 220 6.86 7.42 9.14
C ILE A 220 6.78 6.68 7.80
N ALA A 221 7.64 7.00 6.84
CA ALA A 221 7.73 6.30 5.57
C ALA A 221 7.94 4.79 5.76
N GLY A 222 8.74 4.36 6.74
CA GLY A 222 8.90 2.95 7.09
C GLY A 222 7.59 2.27 7.53
N GLN A 223 6.80 2.93 8.37
CA GLN A 223 5.49 2.42 8.79
C GLN A 223 4.48 2.40 7.65
N MET A 224 4.48 3.46 6.83
CA MET A 224 3.66 3.52 5.63
C MET A 224 4.00 2.39 4.66
N ALA A 225 5.29 2.13 4.42
CA ALA A 225 5.73 1.04 3.56
C ALA A 225 5.22 -0.32 4.05
N LEU A 226 5.22 -0.57 5.37
CA LEU A 226 4.68 -1.80 5.95
C LEU A 226 3.16 -1.93 5.71
N ILE A 227 2.42 -0.83 5.88
CA ILE A 227 0.98 -0.76 5.60
C ILE A 227 0.70 -1.04 4.12
N LEU A 228 1.48 -0.45 3.21
CA LEU A 228 1.35 -0.67 1.77
C LEU A 228 1.65 -2.12 1.38
N ALA A 229 2.73 -2.69 1.91
CA ALA A 229 3.09 -4.09 1.68
C ALA A 229 1.99 -5.04 2.17
N ARG A 230 1.42 -4.79 3.36
CA ARG A 230 0.29 -5.56 3.87
C ARG A 230 -0.93 -5.47 2.96
N ASN A 231 -1.27 -4.27 2.49
CA ASN A 231 -2.42 -4.10 1.58
C ASN A 231 -2.21 -4.79 0.24
N LYS A 232 -1.00 -4.72 -0.34
CA LYS A 232 -0.65 -5.44 -1.57
C LYS A 232 -0.80 -6.95 -1.39
N LEU A 233 -0.32 -7.49 -0.26
CA LEU A 233 -0.45 -8.90 0.08
C LEU A 233 -1.93 -9.34 0.20
N LEU A 234 -2.73 -8.56 0.94
CA LEU A 234 -4.16 -8.85 1.10
C LEU A 234 -4.94 -8.77 -0.22
N ALA A 235 -4.56 -7.85 -1.11
CA ALA A 235 -5.16 -7.75 -2.44
C ALA A 235 -4.84 -8.99 -3.29
N SER A 236 -3.58 -9.43 -3.29
CA SER A 236 -3.15 -10.64 -4.02
C SER A 236 -3.82 -11.91 -3.50
N GLU A 237 -3.96 -12.06 -2.17
CA GLU A 237 -4.66 -13.21 -1.58
C GLU A 237 -6.14 -13.25 -1.99
N ARG A 238 -6.82 -12.09 -2.00
CA ARG A 238 -8.21 -11.98 -2.46
C ARG A 238 -8.37 -12.35 -3.93
N GLU A 239 -7.47 -11.88 -4.79
CA GLU A 239 -7.48 -12.21 -6.21
C GLU A 239 -7.30 -13.71 -6.44
N GLN A 240 -6.29 -14.32 -5.80
CA GLN A 240 -6.04 -15.76 -5.89
C GLN A 240 -7.24 -16.59 -5.44
N ARG A 241 -7.92 -16.16 -4.38
CA ARG A 241 -9.13 -16.81 -3.88
C ARG A 241 -10.26 -16.75 -4.91
N LEU A 242 -10.51 -15.57 -5.50
CA LEU A 242 -11.53 -15.41 -6.54
C LEU A 242 -11.22 -16.27 -7.77
N THR A 243 -9.97 -16.34 -8.21
CA THR A 243 -9.55 -17.21 -9.30
C THR A 243 -9.80 -18.68 -8.98
N THR A 244 -9.48 -19.11 -7.76
CA THR A 244 -9.68 -20.51 -7.32
C THR A 244 -11.16 -20.86 -7.25
N GLU A 245 -12.01 -19.96 -6.73
CA GLU A 245 -13.46 -20.14 -6.69
C GLU A 245 -14.05 -20.23 -8.10
N ALA A 246 -13.61 -19.39 -9.05
CA ALA A 246 -14.03 -19.45 -10.44
C ALA A 246 -13.61 -20.76 -11.13
N LEU A 247 -12.38 -21.22 -10.89
CA LEU A 247 -11.89 -22.51 -11.42
C LEU A 247 -12.68 -23.70 -10.84
N HIS A 248 -13.01 -23.66 -9.54
CA HIS A 248 -13.84 -24.68 -8.92
C HIS A 248 -15.24 -24.73 -9.55
N GLN A 249 -15.89 -23.57 -9.70
CA GLN A 249 -17.19 -23.49 -10.34
C GLN A 249 -17.14 -24.01 -11.78
N LEU A 250 -16.12 -23.65 -12.56
CA LEU A 250 -15.97 -24.16 -13.92
C LEU A 250 -15.78 -25.68 -13.94
N SER A 251 -14.97 -26.23 -13.02
CA SER A 251 -14.78 -27.67 -12.91
C SER A 251 -16.07 -28.40 -12.53
N GLU A 252 -16.89 -27.83 -11.66
CA GLU A 252 -18.22 -28.38 -11.32
C GLU A 252 -19.14 -28.37 -12.55
N HIS A 253 -19.23 -27.25 -13.28
CA HIS A 253 -20.05 -27.17 -14.49
C HIS A 253 -19.57 -28.11 -15.60
N LEU A 254 -18.26 -28.29 -15.77
CA LEU A 254 -17.71 -29.24 -16.75
C LEU A 254 -18.01 -30.69 -16.35
N ASN A 255 -17.91 -31.03 -15.06
CA ASN A 255 -18.30 -32.34 -14.56
C ASN A 255 -19.81 -32.59 -14.68
N GLU A 256 -20.65 -31.57 -14.50
CA GLU A 256 -22.10 -31.66 -14.72
C GLU A 256 -22.46 -31.77 -16.22
N SER A 257 -21.66 -31.17 -17.11
CA SER A 257 -21.89 -31.18 -18.56
C SER A 257 -21.37 -32.44 -19.28
N LEU A 258 -20.49 -33.23 -18.68
CA LEU A 258 -20.12 -34.56 -19.18
C LEU A 258 -21.04 -35.63 -18.55
N ASP A 259 -22.31 -35.64 -18.96
CA ASP A 259 -23.08 -36.87 -18.84
C ASP A 259 -22.45 -37.91 -19.77
N ILE A 260 -21.79 -38.90 -19.18
CA ILE A 260 -21.11 -39.98 -19.89
C ILE A 260 -22.06 -40.70 -20.87
N GLN A 261 -23.37 -40.72 -20.59
CA GLN A 261 -24.38 -41.26 -21.50
C GLN A 261 -24.53 -40.40 -22.76
N THR A 262 -24.53 -39.08 -22.60
CA THR A 262 -24.54 -38.12 -23.70
C THR A 262 -23.29 -38.27 -24.59
N ILE A 263 -22.11 -38.50 -23.99
CA ILE A 263 -20.87 -38.75 -24.76
C ILE A 263 -20.97 -40.03 -25.59
N TYR A 264 -21.46 -41.13 -25.01
CA TYR A 264 -21.63 -42.37 -25.75
C TYR A 264 -22.62 -42.24 -26.92
N ALA A 265 -23.71 -41.48 -26.72
CA ALA A 265 -24.68 -41.20 -27.77
C ALA A 265 -24.04 -40.44 -28.94
N HIS A 266 -23.30 -39.36 -28.66
CA HIS A 266 -22.63 -38.57 -29.68
C HIS A 266 -21.56 -39.37 -30.45
N LEU A 267 -20.80 -40.24 -29.79
CA LEU A 267 -19.80 -41.07 -30.47
C LEU A 267 -20.42 -42.01 -31.51
N LEU A 268 -21.58 -42.61 -31.21
CA LEU A 268 -22.31 -43.42 -32.19
C LEU A 268 -22.94 -42.55 -33.27
N ASP A 269 -23.37 -41.33 -32.94
CA ASP A 269 -23.85 -40.38 -33.96
C ASP A 269 -22.75 -40.02 -34.98
N ASP A 270 -21.56 -39.68 -34.49
CA ASP A 270 -20.42 -39.32 -35.34
C ASP A 270 -19.92 -40.51 -36.16
N LEU A 271 -19.87 -41.72 -35.58
CA LEU A 271 -19.41 -42.93 -36.28
C LEU A 271 -20.24 -43.23 -37.54
N SER A 272 -21.54 -42.96 -37.50
CA SER A 272 -22.44 -43.18 -38.64
C SER A 272 -22.10 -42.33 -39.87
N THR A 273 -21.37 -41.23 -39.67
CA THR A 273 -20.90 -40.36 -40.76
C THR A 273 -19.65 -40.90 -41.45
N LEU A 274 -18.88 -41.76 -40.78
CA LEU A 274 -17.59 -42.27 -41.26
C LEU A 274 -17.71 -43.68 -41.84
N VAL A 275 -18.51 -44.54 -41.22
CA VAL A 275 -18.68 -45.93 -41.61
C VAL A 275 -20.18 -46.26 -41.65
N PRO A 276 -20.74 -46.67 -42.80
CA PRO A 276 -22.11 -47.16 -42.85
C PRO A 276 -22.25 -48.44 -42.02
N TYR A 277 -23.22 -48.47 -41.11
CA TYR A 277 -23.58 -49.65 -40.33
C TYR A 277 -25.09 -49.68 -40.09
N ASP A 278 -25.65 -50.88 -39.87
CA ASP A 278 -27.06 -51.04 -39.52
C ASP A 278 -27.32 -50.95 -38.01
N VAL A 279 -26.38 -51.46 -37.21
CA VAL A 279 -26.41 -51.41 -35.74
C VAL A 279 -24.99 -51.19 -35.19
N ALA A 280 -24.86 -50.34 -34.17
CA ALA A 280 -23.62 -50.16 -33.41
C ALA A 280 -23.91 -49.97 -31.92
N ASN A 281 -22.97 -50.39 -31.07
CA ASN A 281 -23.07 -50.19 -29.64
C ASN A 281 -21.70 -49.92 -29.00
N ILE A 282 -21.74 -49.39 -27.78
CA ILE A 282 -20.58 -49.20 -26.92
C ILE A 282 -20.75 -50.11 -25.72
N MET A 283 -19.72 -50.89 -25.42
CA MET A 283 -19.69 -51.81 -24.28
C MET A 283 -18.58 -51.42 -23.31
N VAL A 284 -18.89 -51.46 -22.02
CA VAL A 284 -17.93 -51.22 -20.94
C VAL A 284 -17.66 -52.54 -20.22
N VAL A 285 -16.39 -52.75 -19.87
CA VAL A 285 -15.93 -53.93 -19.14
C VAL A 285 -16.25 -53.75 -17.66
N GLU A 286 -17.01 -54.68 -17.09
CA GLU A 286 -17.37 -54.75 -15.68
C GLU A 286 -16.95 -56.13 -15.14
N GLY A 287 -15.80 -56.18 -14.46
CA GLY A 287 -15.18 -57.43 -14.00
C GLY A 287 -14.76 -58.33 -15.17
N ASP A 288 -15.26 -59.57 -15.18
CA ASP A 288 -15.00 -60.56 -16.24
C ASP A 288 -16.07 -60.57 -17.34
N SER A 289 -16.91 -59.54 -17.38
CA SER A 289 -18.02 -59.40 -18.33
C SER A 289 -18.02 -58.03 -19.00
N VAL A 290 -18.71 -57.92 -20.14
CA VAL A 290 -19.00 -56.64 -20.78
C VAL A 290 -20.48 -56.34 -20.71
N ARG A 291 -20.81 -55.08 -20.45
CA ARG A 291 -22.18 -54.57 -20.43
C ARG A 291 -22.33 -53.49 -21.49
N ILE A 292 -23.47 -53.48 -22.16
CA ILE A 292 -23.80 -52.47 -23.15
C ILE A 292 -24.22 -51.21 -22.42
N VAL A 293 -23.61 -50.07 -22.76
CA VAL A 293 -23.89 -48.77 -22.14
C VAL A 293 -24.63 -47.83 -23.08
N GLN A 294 -24.50 -48.04 -24.40
CA GLN A 294 -25.21 -47.28 -25.41
C GLN A 294 -25.34 -48.09 -26.70
N GLU A 295 -26.43 -47.92 -27.43
CA GLU A 295 -26.70 -48.58 -28.70
C GLU A 295 -27.44 -47.67 -29.69
N ARG A 296 -27.26 -47.95 -30.98
CA ARG A 296 -27.95 -47.27 -32.09
C ARG A 296 -28.29 -48.25 -33.20
N GLY A 297 -29.50 -48.16 -33.74
CA GLY A 297 -29.98 -48.91 -34.91
C GLY A 297 -30.77 -50.17 -34.57
N ARG A 298 -30.61 -50.71 -33.36
CA ARG A 298 -31.27 -51.96 -32.93
C ARG A 298 -32.75 -51.79 -32.63
N GLU A 299 -33.21 -50.57 -32.39
CA GLU A 299 -34.63 -50.22 -32.29
C GLU A 299 -35.43 -50.55 -33.56
N LYS A 300 -34.75 -50.76 -34.70
CA LYS A 300 -35.36 -51.21 -35.96
C LYS A 300 -35.59 -52.72 -36.01
N PHE A 301 -35.03 -53.48 -35.07
CA PHE A 301 -34.96 -54.93 -35.07
C PHE A 301 -35.41 -55.49 -33.71
N GLY A 302 -36.72 -55.56 -33.49
CA GLY A 302 -37.32 -56.19 -32.30
C GLY A 302 -38.40 -55.34 -31.65
N SER A 303 -38.92 -55.82 -30.53
CA SER A 303 -39.85 -55.08 -29.66
C SER A 303 -39.10 -54.28 -28.57
N ASP A 304 -39.74 -53.24 -28.02
CA ASP A 304 -39.15 -52.43 -26.94
C ASP A 304 -38.74 -53.26 -25.71
N ASP A 305 -39.46 -54.35 -25.42
CA ASP A 305 -39.16 -55.24 -24.30
C ASP A 305 -37.90 -56.07 -24.56
N GLU A 306 -37.69 -56.52 -25.79
CA GLU A 306 -36.45 -57.20 -26.21
C GLU A 306 -35.25 -56.24 -26.21
N TYR A 307 -35.46 -54.98 -26.58
CA TYR A 307 -34.42 -53.95 -26.51
C TYR A 307 -33.97 -53.70 -25.06
N LYS A 308 -34.92 -53.54 -24.13
CA LYS A 308 -34.61 -53.35 -22.70
C LYS A 308 -33.89 -54.55 -22.09
N ALA A 309 -34.33 -55.77 -22.42
CA ALA A 309 -33.68 -56.99 -21.95
C ALA A 309 -32.22 -57.07 -22.46
N TYR A 310 -31.98 -56.65 -23.69
CA TYR A 310 -30.64 -56.63 -24.27
C TYR A 310 -29.71 -55.57 -23.67
N MET A 311 -30.21 -54.36 -23.39
CA MET A 311 -29.43 -53.32 -22.70
C MET A 311 -29.02 -53.69 -21.27
N GLN A 312 -29.71 -54.66 -20.66
CA GLN A 312 -29.38 -55.19 -19.34
C GLN A 312 -28.48 -56.43 -19.38
N MET A 313 -28.12 -56.89 -20.58
CA MET A 313 -27.34 -58.11 -20.75
C MET A 313 -25.88 -57.91 -20.36
N ALA A 314 -25.35 -58.85 -19.58
CA ALA A 314 -23.94 -58.94 -19.26
C ALA A 314 -23.35 -60.16 -19.98
N LEU A 315 -22.31 -59.93 -20.78
CA LEU A 315 -21.68 -60.96 -21.62
C LEU A 315 -20.31 -61.35 -21.05
N PRO A 316 -20.12 -62.59 -20.57
CA PRO A 316 -18.83 -63.04 -20.04
C PRO A 316 -17.75 -63.04 -21.12
N ILE A 317 -16.61 -62.39 -20.84
CA ILE A 317 -15.50 -62.27 -21.80
C ILE A 317 -14.92 -63.64 -22.15
N ALA A 318 -14.86 -64.55 -21.19
CA ALA A 318 -14.28 -65.88 -21.38
C ALA A 318 -15.15 -66.81 -22.26
N GLU A 319 -16.45 -66.54 -22.34
CA GLU A 319 -17.44 -67.39 -23.03
C GLU A 319 -17.70 -66.91 -24.46
N THR A 320 -17.46 -65.64 -24.75
CA THR A 320 -17.62 -65.08 -26.10
C THR A 320 -16.28 -65.09 -26.84
N ALA A 321 -16.14 -65.93 -27.86
CA ALA A 321 -14.89 -66.12 -28.60
C ALA A 321 -14.30 -64.81 -29.14
N THR A 322 -15.14 -63.91 -29.67
CA THR A 322 -14.71 -62.59 -30.18
C THR A 322 -14.15 -61.70 -29.08
N PHE A 323 -14.86 -61.59 -27.95
CA PHE A 323 -14.40 -60.78 -26.81
C PHE A 323 -13.15 -61.35 -26.18
N LYS A 324 -13.06 -62.68 -26.05
CA LYS A 324 -11.85 -63.34 -25.54
C LYS A 324 -10.63 -63.00 -26.40
N GLN A 325 -10.78 -63.05 -27.72
CA GLN A 325 -9.69 -62.72 -28.64
C GLN A 325 -9.32 -61.24 -28.55
N MET A 326 -10.28 -60.32 -28.67
CA MET A 326 -10.03 -58.88 -28.54
C MET A 326 -9.43 -58.52 -27.16
N TRP A 327 -9.86 -59.19 -26.09
CA TRP A 327 -9.34 -58.97 -24.75
C TRP A 327 -7.88 -59.40 -24.60
N GLN A 328 -7.50 -60.49 -25.25
CA GLN A 328 -6.13 -61.03 -25.23
C GLN A 328 -5.19 -60.26 -26.15
N THR A 329 -5.62 -59.92 -27.38
CA THR A 329 -4.76 -59.27 -28.38
C THR A 329 -4.73 -57.76 -28.24
N LYS A 330 -5.78 -57.14 -27.68
CA LYS A 330 -6.01 -55.68 -27.68
C LYS A 330 -6.09 -55.07 -29.09
N GLU A 331 -6.42 -55.89 -30.09
CA GLU A 331 -6.55 -55.50 -31.49
C GLU A 331 -8.00 -55.61 -31.97
N PRO A 332 -8.43 -54.80 -32.96
CA PRO A 332 -9.75 -54.92 -33.55
C PRO A 332 -9.93 -56.29 -34.23
N PHE A 333 -11.13 -56.86 -34.09
CA PHE A 333 -11.48 -58.15 -34.67
C PHE A 333 -12.61 -57.99 -35.68
N MET A 334 -12.41 -58.46 -36.91
CA MET A 334 -13.43 -58.42 -37.97
C MET A 334 -13.87 -59.84 -38.32
N ILE A 335 -15.18 -60.06 -38.33
CA ILE A 335 -15.78 -61.29 -38.84
C ILE A 335 -16.41 -60.96 -40.21
N PRO A 336 -15.92 -61.56 -41.30
CA PRO A 336 -16.42 -61.25 -42.65
C PRO A 336 -17.81 -61.85 -42.93
N ASP A 337 -18.23 -62.88 -42.20
CA ASP A 337 -19.56 -63.50 -42.28
C ASP A 337 -19.91 -64.13 -40.92
N VAL A 338 -21.01 -63.69 -40.30
CA VAL A 338 -21.37 -63.94 -38.89
C VAL A 338 -22.51 -64.94 -38.77
#